data_AF-A0A382T6M8-F1
#
_entry.id   AF-A0A382T6M8-F1
#
_cell.length_a   1.000
_cell.length_b   1.000
_cell.length_c   1.000
_cell.angle_alpha   90.00
_cell.angle_beta   90.00
_cell.angle_gamma   90.00
#
_symmetry.space_group_name_H-M   'P 1'
#
loop_
_entity.id
_entity.type
_entity.pdbx_description
1 polymer ?
#
loop_
_entity_poly.entity_id
_entity_poly.type
_entity_poly.pdbx_seq_one_letter_code
_entity_poly.pdbx_strand_id
1 'polypeptide(L)' 'MAGTILQVSVKSKVPGERGLPKYTVKHSYATKQGLNGDYNKFRQTKKKGNKDMAILVYPMETIQELNQEG' A
#
# COMPACT_ATOMS: atom_id res chain seq x y z
N MET A 1 -12.14 9.44 -15.13
CA MET A 1 -12.94 8.76 -14.09
C MET A 1 -12.60 9.38 -12.76
N ALA A 2 -13.59 9.79 -11.98
CA ALA A 2 -13.41 10.25 -10.60
C ALA A 2 -13.76 9.09 -9.66
N GLY A 3 -13.04 8.97 -8.55
CA GLY A 3 -13.29 7.96 -7.52
C GLY A 3 -13.13 8.55 -6.14
N THR A 4 -13.64 7.86 -5.14
CA THR A 4 -13.55 8.26 -3.74
C THR A 4 -12.50 7.40 -3.03
N ILE A 5 -11.57 8.03 -2.31
CA ILE A 5 -10.65 7.29 -1.45
C ILE A 5 -11.43 6.86 -0.20
N LEU A 6 -11.70 5.56 -0.08
CA LEU A 6 -12.39 5.00 1.08
C LEU A 6 -11.44 4.75 2.27
N GLN A 7 -10.19 4.39 1.99
CA GLN A 7 -9.19 4.05 2.99
C GLN A 7 -7.77 4.38 2.52
N VAL A 8 -6.92 4.76 3.46
CA VAL A 8 -5.46 4.83 3.28
C VAL A 8 -4.80 3.86 4.26
N SER A 9 -3.88 3.04 3.76
CA SER A 9 -3.19 2.05 4.60
C SER A 9 -1.69 2.04 4.38
N VAL A 10 -0.94 1.98 5.48
CA VAL A 10 0.52 1.98 5.49
C VAL A 10 1.05 0.73 6.19
N LYS A 11 2.33 0.44 5.94
CA LYS A 11 3.07 -0.68 6.51
C LYS A 11 4.32 -0.18 7.21
N SER A 12 4.42 -0.46 8.50
CA SER A 12 5.61 -0.13 9.30
C SER A 12 6.86 -0.83 8.79
N LYS A 13 8.01 -0.15 8.91
CA LYS A 13 9.33 -0.74 8.69
C LYS A 13 9.85 -1.35 9.99
N VAL A 14 9.66 -2.65 10.18
CA VAL A 14 10.20 -3.39 11.33
C VAL A 14 11.44 -4.20 10.88
N PRO A 15 12.59 -4.10 11.57
CA PRO A 15 13.76 -4.93 11.28
C PRO A 15 13.43 -6.43 11.36
N GLY A 16 14.06 -7.25 10.50
CA GLY A 16 13.79 -8.69 10.42
C GLY A 16 12.49 -9.05 9.69
N GLU A 17 11.41 -8.31 9.91
CA GLU A 17 10.08 -8.64 9.41
C GLU A 17 9.93 -8.51 7.88
N ARG A 18 9.19 -9.45 7.30
CA ARG A 18 8.71 -9.41 5.91
C ARG A 18 7.23 -9.79 5.94
N GLY A 19 6.40 -9.06 5.18
CA GLY A 19 5.00 -9.46 5.03
C GLY A 19 4.01 -8.93 6.07
N LEU A 20 4.40 -7.98 6.94
CA LEU A 20 3.44 -7.33 7.85
C LEU A 20 2.18 -6.81 7.13
N PRO A 21 0.97 -7.03 7.68
CA PRO A 21 -0.25 -6.42 7.19
C PRO A 21 -0.15 -4.89 7.16
N LYS A 22 -0.83 -4.28 6.19
CA LYS A 22 -1.05 -2.84 6.21
C LYS A 22 -2.15 -2.52 7.22
N TYR A 23 -2.01 -1.41 7.93
CA TYR A 23 -3.03 -0.90 8.85
C TYR A 23 -3.56 0.44 8.36
N THR A 24 -4.80 0.74 8.72
CA THR A 24 -5.49 1.97 8.31
C THR A 24 -4.94 3.18 9.07
N VAL A 25 -4.81 4.30 8.36
CA VAL A 25 -4.43 5.61 8.92
C VAL A 25 -5.47 6.66 8.58
N LYS A 26 -5.67 7.63 9.48
CA LYS A 26 -6.60 8.76 9.26
C LYS A 26 -6.14 9.68 8.13
N HIS A 27 -4.82 9.85 7.98
CA HIS A 27 -4.22 10.67 6.93
C HIS A 27 -2.79 10.19 6.63
N SER A 28 -2.30 10.50 5.42
CA SER A 28 -0.89 10.37 5.03
C SER A 28 -0.59 11.35 3.89
N TYR A 29 0.70 11.63 3.68
CA TYR A 29 1.17 12.51 2.62
C TYR A 29 1.78 11.69 1.49
N ALA A 30 1.33 11.94 0.25
CA ALA A 30 1.93 11.35 -0.93
C ALA A 30 3.19 12.12 -1.35
N THR A 31 4.25 11.37 -1.66
CA THR A 31 5.53 11.87 -2.17
C THR A 31 5.91 11.10 -3.44
N LYS A 32 6.97 11.53 -4.13
CA LYS A 32 7.51 10.77 -5.29
C LYS A 32 8.00 9.36 -4.93
N GLN A 33 8.09 9.04 -3.64
CA GLN A 33 8.61 7.79 -3.09
C GLN A 33 7.47 6.91 -2.52
N GLY A 34 6.24 7.40 -2.51
CA GLY A 34 5.06 6.74 -1.94
C GLY A 34 4.46 7.53 -0.78
N LEU A 35 3.69 6.84 0.05
CA LEU A 35 3.04 7.42 1.23
C LEU A 35 4.02 7.53 2.40
N ASN A 36 3.99 8.67 3.11
CA ASN A 36 4.73 8.81 4.36
C ASN A 36 4.25 7.74 5.37
N GLY A 37 5.21 7.08 6.03
CA GLY A 37 4.96 5.98 6.96
C GLY A 37 4.79 4.60 6.29
N ASP A 38 4.74 4.50 4.96
CA ASP A 38 4.63 3.22 4.26
C ASP A 38 5.99 2.67 3.81
N TYR A 39 6.23 1.38 4.10
CA TYR A 39 7.45 0.69 3.69
C TYR A 39 7.18 -0.63 2.97
N ASN A 40 7.34 -0.61 1.65
CA ASN A 40 7.33 -1.82 0.82
C ASN A 40 8.75 -2.40 0.70
N LYS A 41 9.11 -3.34 1.61
CA LYS A 41 10.42 -4.02 1.61
C LYS A 41 10.73 -4.70 0.26
N PHE A 42 9.75 -5.29 -0.40
CA PHE A 42 9.94 -5.95 -1.69
C PHE A 42 10.31 -4.95 -2.79
N ARG A 43 9.62 -3.80 -2.84
CA ARG A 43 9.96 -2.71 -3.78
C ARG A 43 11.39 -2.24 -3.58
N GLN A 44 11.80 -1.99 -2.34
CA GLN A 44 13.14 -1.49 -2.04
C GLN A 44 14.24 -2.50 -2.33
N THR A 45 14.03 -3.77 -2.00
CA THR A 45 15.10 -4.80 -2.08
C THR A 45 15.14 -5.57 -3.39
N LYS A 46 14.00 -5.73 -4.08
CA LYS A 46 13.89 -6.57 -5.29
C LYS A 46 13.52 -5.79 -6.54
N LYS A 47 12.95 -4.59 -6.40
CA LYS A 47 12.52 -3.75 -7.53
C LYS A 47 13.33 -2.45 -7.65
N LYS A 48 14.49 -2.36 -6.99
CA LYS A 48 15.39 -1.19 -7.02
C LYS A 48 14.68 0.13 -6.68
N GLY A 49 13.68 0.08 -5.81
CA GLY A 49 12.91 1.27 -5.43
C GLY A 49 12.08 1.88 -6.57
N ASN A 50 11.64 1.07 -7.55
CA ASN A 50 10.86 1.56 -8.70
C ASN A 50 9.69 2.47 -8.26
N LYS A 51 9.73 3.72 -8.72
CA LYS A 51 8.76 4.77 -8.38
C LYS A 51 7.36 4.51 -8.95
N ASP A 52 7.25 3.76 -10.04
CA ASP A 52 5.96 3.39 -10.61
C ASP A 52 5.21 2.37 -9.73
N MET A 53 5.90 1.79 -8.74
CA MET A 53 5.33 0.92 -7.71
C MET A 53 5.20 1.65 -6.36
N ALA A 54 5.24 2.99 -6.36
CA ALA A 54 5.24 3.81 -5.14
C ALA A 54 3.94 3.67 -4.32
N ILE A 55 2.80 3.60 -5.02
CA ILE A 55 1.45 3.53 -4.45
C ILE A 55 0.67 2.48 -5.23
N LEU A 56 -0.03 1.59 -4.52
CA LEU A 56 -1.02 0.69 -5.10
C LEU A 56 -2.39 1.30 -4.81
N VAL A 57 -3.15 1.57 -5.87
CA VAL A 57 -4.59 1.85 -5.78
C VAL A 57 -5.31 0.56 -6.13
N TYR A 58 -6.27 0.17 -5.30
CA TYR A 58 -7.00 -1.08 -5.47
C TYR A 58 -8.50 -0.83 -5.28
N PRO A 59 -9.37 -1.20 -6.24
CA PRO A 59 -10.81 -0.99 -6.12
C PRO A 59 -11.40 -1.78 -4.95
N MET A 60 -12.42 -1.20 -4.30
CA MET A 60 -13.10 -1.88 -3.20
C MET A 60 -13.96 -3.03 -3.73
N GLU A 61 -14.50 -2.86 -4.92
CA GLU A 61 -15.31 -3.83 -5.65
C GLU A 61 -14.52 -5.12 -5.87
N THR A 62 -13.24 -5.01 -6.29
CA THR A 62 -12.37 -6.19 -6.46
C THR A 62 -12.08 -6.88 -5.13
N ILE A 63 -11.95 -6.16 -4.01
CA ILE A 63 -11.81 -6.78 -2.69
C ILE A 63 -13.09 -7.54 -2.31
N GLN A 64 -14.26 -6.96 -2.59
CA GLN A 64 -15.54 -7.60 -2.32
C GLN A 64 -15.73 -8.87 -3.14
N GLU A 65 -15.35 -8.85 -4.42
CA GLU A 65 -15.35 -10.03 -5.30
C GLU A 65 -14.41 -11.11 -4.76
N LEU A 66 -13.16 -10.78 -4.45
CA LEU A 66 -12.20 -11.76 -3.92
C LEU A 66 -12.67 -12.40 -2.60
N ASN A 67 -13.31 -11.63 -1.72
CA ASN A 67 -13.87 -12.18 -0.48
C ASN A 67 -15.02 -13.18 -0.72
N GLN A 68 -15.65 -13.17 -1.89
CA GLN A 68 -16.65 -14.16 -2.29
C GLN A 68 -16.00 -15.46 -2.81
N GLU A 69 -14.72 -15.44 -3.17
CA GLU A 69 -13.99 -16.60 -3.71
C GLU A 69 -13.42 -17.54 -2.64
N GLY A 70 -13.17 -17.05 -1.41
CA GLY A 70 -12.67 -17.84 -0.27
C GLY A 70 -11.23 -17.52 0.12
#